data_AF-A0A821CA40-F1
#
_entry.id   AF-A0A821CA40-F1
#
_cell.length_a   1.000
_cell.length_b   1.000
_cell.length_c   1.000
_cell.angle_alpha   90.00
_cell.angle_beta   90.00
_cell.angle_gamma   90.00
#
_symmetry.space_group_name_H-M   'P 1'
#
loop_
_entity.id
_entity.type
_entity.pdbx_description
1 polymer ?
#
loop_
_entity_poly.entity_id
_entity_poly.type
_entity_poly.pdbx_seq_one_letter_code
_entity_poly.pdbx_strand_id
1 'polypeptide(L)' 'SIPNALRQYNPDLKGFSTKFSVIFLNGQNATNNGLNVAKSGDRSNHMPDQAEILMSRIKDEKLCDWNNDWKIITFFVG' A
#
# COMPACT_ATOMS: atom_id res chain seq x y z
N SER A 1 -4.92 9.70 -0.45
CA SER A 1 -4.95 8.45 -1.25
C SER A 1 -6.36 7.88 -1.23
N ILE A 2 -6.79 7.15 -2.26
CA ILE A 2 -8.13 6.53 -2.32
C ILE A 2 -8.45 5.66 -1.08
N PRO A 3 -7.54 4.79 -0.59
CA PRO A 3 -7.79 4.04 0.65
C PRO A 3 -8.14 4.91 1.86
N ASN A 4 -7.54 6.09 1.99
CA ASN A 4 -7.84 7.00 3.09
C ASN A 4 -9.20 7.68 2.97
N ALA A 5 -9.72 7.87 1.74
CA ALA A 5 -11.09 8.32 1.52
C ALA A 5 -12.10 7.21 1.89
N LEU A 6 -11.85 5.97 1.45
CA LEU A 6 -12.70 4.82 1.78
C LEU A 6 -12.78 4.54 3.28
N ARG A 7 -11.68 4.74 4.01
CA ARG A 7 -11.63 4.57 5.47
C ARG A 7 -12.65 5.42 6.22
N GLN A 8 -13.06 6.57 5.68
CA GLN A 8 -14.07 7.41 6.33
C GLN A 8 -15.43 6.72 6.43
N TYR A 9 -15.70 5.77 5.55
CA TYR A 9 -16.96 5.02 5.49
C TYR A 9 -16.85 3.59 6.02
N ASN A 10 -15.63 3.07 6.17
CA ASN A 10 -15.37 1.76 6.73
C ASN A 10 -14.19 1.84 7.74
N PRO A 11 -14.47 1.90 9.06
CA PRO A 11 -13.43 1.96 10.09
C PRO A 11 -12.60 0.67 10.19
N ASP A 12 -13.10 -0.46 9.70
CA ASP A 12 -12.40 -1.74 9.71
C ASP A 12 -11.44 -1.92 8.53
N LEU A 13 -11.44 -0.98 7.57
CA LEU A 13 -10.55 -1.02 6.39
C LEU A 13 -9.08 -1.12 6.82
N LYS A 14 -8.34 -2.07 6.24
CA LYS A 14 -6.92 -2.30 6.51
C LYS A 14 -6.03 -1.84 5.36
N GLY A 15 -4.72 -1.73 5.62
CA GLY A 15 -3.70 -1.50 4.60
C GLY A 15 -3.56 -0.07 4.08
N PHE A 16 -4.29 0.90 4.64
CA PHE A 16 -4.15 2.32 4.28
C PHE A 16 -2.89 2.95 4.91
N SER A 17 -2.31 3.95 4.25
CA SER A 17 -1.15 4.68 4.78
C SER A 17 -1.56 5.63 5.92
N THR A 18 -0.87 5.56 7.06
CA THR A 18 -1.22 6.28 8.30
C THR A 18 -0.50 7.61 8.47
N LYS A 19 0.69 7.79 7.86
CA LYS A 19 1.46 9.04 7.91
C LYS A 19 2.19 9.28 6.60
N PHE A 20 2.57 10.53 6.36
CA PHE A 20 3.50 10.88 5.30
C PHE A 20 4.86 10.21 5.58
N SER A 21 5.33 9.38 4.65
CA SER A 21 6.67 8.82 4.75
C SER A 21 7.68 9.84 4.22
N VAL A 22 8.51 10.34 5.12
CA VAL A 22 9.71 11.10 4.75
C VAL A 22 10.81 10.07 4.48
N ILE A 23 10.89 9.60 3.23
CA ILE A 23 11.96 8.68 2.78
C ILE A 23 13.36 9.33 2.91
N PHE A 24 13.42 10.67 3.03
CA PHE A 24 14.67 11.42 2.98
C PHE A 24 15.51 11.43 4.27
N LEU A 25 14.99 10.97 5.43
CA LEU A 25 15.72 11.21 6.67
C LEU A 25 16.66 10.10 7.12
N ASN A 26 16.41 8.81 6.90
CA ASN A 26 17.27 7.78 7.55
C ASN A 26 17.34 6.40 6.86
N GLY A 27 16.96 6.25 5.59
CA GLY A 27 17.10 4.97 4.88
C GLY A 27 16.31 3.80 5.49
N GLN A 28 15.40 4.07 6.43
CA GLN A 28 14.56 3.05 7.06
C GLN A 28 13.28 2.84 6.26
N ASN A 29 12.84 1.58 6.19
CA ASN A 29 11.55 1.21 5.64
C ASN A 29 10.45 2.07 6.26
N ALA A 30 9.70 2.76 5.40
CA ALA A 30 8.62 3.64 5.78
C ALA A 30 7.55 2.89 6.59
N THR A 31 7.61 3.01 7.92
CA THR A 31 6.74 2.29 8.86
C THR A 31 5.26 2.66 8.75
N ASN A 32 4.92 3.71 8.00
CA ASN A 32 3.56 4.28 7.92
C ASN A 32 2.90 4.16 6.54
N ASN A 33 3.49 3.41 5.61
CA ASN A 33 2.95 3.30 4.25
C ASN A 33 1.77 2.32 4.13
N GLY A 34 1.57 1.43 5.11
CA GLY A 34 0.63 0.32 4.97
C GLY A 34 0.97 -0.51 3.73
N LEU A 35 -0.04 -0.82 2.91
CA LEU A 35 0.11 -1.53 1.64
C LEU A 35 0.42 -0.61 0.45
N ASN A 36 0.69 0.68 0.68
CA ASN A 36 1.11 1.58 -0.39
C ASN A 36 2.56 1.31 -0.78
N VAL A 37 2.75 0.80 -2.00
CA VAL A 37 4.04 0.46 -2.60
C VAL A 37 4.50 1.48 -3.66
N ALA A 38 3.69 2.50 -3.93
CA ALA A 38 4.03 3.51 -4.94
C ALA A 38 5.26 4.30 -4.51
N LYS A 39 6.19 4.50 -5.46
CA LYS A 39 7.39 5.33 -5.28
C LYS A 39 7.31 6.53 -6.20
N SER A 40 7.64 7.70 -5.67
CA SER A 40 7.70 8.93 -6.46
C SER A 40 8.79 8.81 -7.53
N GLY A 41 8.46 9.16 -8.77
CA GLY A 41 9.40 9.10 -9.90
C GLY A 41 9.52 7.74 -10.59
N ASP A 42 8.88 6.69 -10.05
CA ASP A 42 8.77 5.41 -10.75
C ASP A 42 7.89 5.56 -12.00
N ARG A 43 8.25 4.83 -13.04
CA ARG A 43 7.55 4.81 -14.33
C ARG A 43 6.74 3.51 -14.48
N SER A 44 5.86 3.47 -15.49
CA SER A 44 4.99 2.31 -15.78
C SER A 44 5.73 0.98 -15.91
N ASN A 45 6.97 0.98 -16.40
CA ASN A 45 7.80 -0.23 -16.49
C ASN A 45 8.23 -0.82 -15.14
N HIS A 46 8.16 -0.06 -14.03
CA HIS A 46 8.44 -0.54 -12.67
C HIS A 46 7.17 -1.07 -11.96
N MET A 47 5.99 -0.95 -12.58
CA MET A 47 4.74 -1.41 -11.97
C MET A 47 4.67 -2.92 -11.71
N PRO A 48 5.23 -3.80 -12.57
CA PRO A 48 5.31 -5.24 -12.25
C PRO A 48 6.01 -5.49 -10.92
N ASP A 49 7.16 -4.86 -10.68
CA ASP A 49 7.91 -4.98 -9.43
C ASP A 49 7.09 -4.48 -8.23
N GLN A 50 6.38 -3.36 -8.38
CA GLN A 50 5.48 -2.84 -7.34
C GLN A 50 4.34 -3.83 -7.05
N ALA A 51 3.76 -4.47 -8.08
CA ALA A 51 2.71 -5.45 -7.92
C ALA A 51 3.19 -6.72 -7.19
N GLU A 52 4.39 -7.22 -7.52
CA GLU A 52 5.00 -8.35 -6.83
C GLU A 52 5.25 -8.05 -5.35
N ILE A 53 5.82 -6.88 -5.05
CA ILE A 53 6.04 -6.42 -3.68
C ILE A 53 4.70 -6.31 -2.92
N LEU A 54 3.66 -5.74 -3.56
CA LEU A 54 2.33 -5.64 -2.97
C LEU A 54 1.75 -7.03 -2.65
N MET A 55 1.86 -7.98 -3.57
CA MET A 55 1.37 -9.34 -3.37
C MET A 55 2.08 -10.06 -2.24
N SER A 56 3.41 -9.94 -2.15
CA SER A 56 4.15 -10.48 -1.00
C SER A 56 3.65 -9.87 0.31
N ARG A 57 3.53 -8.53 0.37
CA ARG A 57 3.07 -7.85 1.60
C ARG A 57 1.65 -8.23 2.01
N ILE A 58 0.72 -8.37 1.06
CA ILE A 58 -0.66 -8.75 1.39
C ILE A 58 -0.71 -10.20 1.92
N LYS A 59 0.11 -11.11 1.38
CA LYS A 59 0.18 -12.50 1.87
C LYS A 59 0.82 -12.60 3.26
N ASP A 60 1.78 -11.73 3.55
CA ASP A 60 2.47 -11.70 4.85
C ASP A 60 1.73 -10.89 5.92
N GLU A 61 0.71 -10.12 5.53
CA GLU A 61 -0.07 -9.27 6.42
C GLU A 61 -0.97 -10.11 7.32
N LYS A 62 -0.69 -10.08 8.63
CA LYS A 62 -1.41 -10.88 9.64
C LYS A 62 -2.80 -10.36 9.93
N LEU A 63 -3.11 -9.13 9.54
CA LEU A 63 -4.37 -8.45 9.84
C LEU A 63 -5.47 -8.72 8.80
N CYS A 64 -5.18 -9.46 7.73
CA CYS A 64 -6.13 -9.78 6.67
C CYS A 64 -6.14 -11.30 6.42
N ASP A 65 -7.33 -11.87 6.21
CA ASP A 65 -7.45 -13.21 5.66
C ASP A 65 -7.19 -13.15 4.14
N TRP A 66 -6.11 -13.80 3.72
CA TRP A 66 -5.75 -13.86 2.29
C TRP A 66 -6.87 -14.45 1.42
N ASN A 67 -7.56 -15.49 1.90
CA ASN A 67 -8.55 -16.22 1.12
C ASN A 67 -9.96 -15.66 1.27
N ASN A 68 -10.31 -15.12 2.43
CA ASN A 68 -11.70 -14.78 2.75
C ASN A 68 -12.00 -13.27 2.72
N ASP A 69 -11.01 -12.41 2.87
CA ASP A 69 -11.25 -10.96 2.84
C ASP A 69 -11.25 -10.43 1.40
N TRP A 70 -12.25 -9.62 1.07
CA TRP A 70 -12.28 -8.88 -0.18
C TRP A 70 -11.13 -7.86 -0.24
N LYS A 71 -10.58 -7.65 -1.44
CA LYS A 71 -9.43 -6.77 -1.68
C LYS A 71 -9.75 -5.80 -2.81
N ILE A 72 -9.51 -4.51 -2.58
CA ILE A 72 -9.54 -3.47 -3.64
C ILE A 72 -8.11 -3.00 -3.85
N ILE A 73 -7.64 -3.09 -5.11
CA ILE A 73 -6.31 -2.64 -5.51
C ILE A 73 -6.47 -1.48 -6.49
N THR A 74 -5.80 -0.36 -6.21
CA THR A 74 -5.83 0.84 -7.06
C THR A 74 -4.46 1.05 -7.71
N PHE A 75 -4.43 1.19 -9.03
CA PHE A 75 -3.22 1.48 -9.80
C PHE A 75 -3.27 2.90 -10.35
N PHE A 76 -2.18 3.66 -10.20
CA PHE A 76 -2.03 5.01 -10.72
C PHE A 76 -0.80 5.08 -11.62
N VAL A 77 -0.99 5.39 -12.90
CA VAL A 77 0.07 5.72 -13.86
C VAL A 77 0.01 7.23 -14.06
N GLY A 78 1.13 7.94 -13.86
CA GLY A 78 1.20 9.39 -13.99
C GLY A 78 2.63 9.89 -14.07
#